data_AF-A0A6B9Z1N5-F1
#
_entry.id   AF-A0A6B9Z1N5-F1
#
_cell.length_a   1.000
_cell.length_b   1.000
_cell.length_c   1.000
_cell.angle_alpha   90.00
_cell.angle_beta   90.00
_cell.angle_gamma   90.00
#
_symmetry.space_group_name_H-M   'P 1'
#
loop_
_entity.id
_entity.type
_entity.pdbx_description
1 polymer ?
#
loop_
_entity_poly.entity_id
_entity_poly.type
_entity_poly.pdbx_seq_one_letter_code
_entity_poly.pdbx_strand_id
1 'polypeptide(L)' 'MRKLIFKEFSGWSKEEKLANFVNENNIQQKDILNVIYRTLAGDIVIFYYIE' A
#
# COMPACT_ATOMS: atom_id res chain seq x y z
N MET A 1 -19.44 -6.85 0.09
CA MET A 1 -19.38 -5.64 0.95
C MET A 1 -17.92 -5.31 1.07
N ARG A 2 -17.48 -4.14 0.57
CA ARG A 2 -16.05 -3.84 0.46
C ARG A 2 -15.37 -3.83 1.82
N LYS A 3 -14.21 -4.48 1.93
CA LYS A 3 -13.40 -4.51 3.16
C LYS A 3 -12.27 -3.50 3.03
N LEU A 4 -12.10 -2.66 4.05
CA LEU A 4 -10.96 -1.76 4.17
C LEU A 4 -9.75 -2.56 4.71
N ILE A 5 -8.62 -2.46 4.01
CA ILE A 5 -7.36 -3.08 4.37
C ILE A 5 -6.29 -1.99 4.51
N PHE A 6 -5.35 -2.22 5.44
CA PHE A 6 -4.12 -1.43 5.53
C PHE A 6 -2.91 -2.36 5.42
N LYS A 7 -1.83 -1.87 4.79
CA LYS A 7 -0.55 -2.58 4.68
C LYS A 7 0.61 -1.61 4.83
N GLU A 8 1.63 -2.02 5.56
CA GLU A 8 2.85 -1.24 5.80
C GLU A 8 4.04 -1.91 5.11
N PHE A 9 4.92 -1.07 4.55
CA PHE A 9 6.14 -1.43 3.86
C PHE A 9 7.31 -0.66 4.47
N SER A 10 8.25 -1.39 5.06
CA SER A 10 9.41 -0.83 5.74
C SER A 10 10.74 -1.37 5.21
N GLY A 11 11.82 -0.68 5.57
CA GLY A 11 13.19 -1.04 5.22
C GLY A 11 13.61 -0.68 3.79
N TRP A 12 14.69 -1.31 3.32
CA TRP A 12 15.24 -1.07 1.98
C TRP A 12 14.28 -1.59 0.90
N SER A 13 14.24 -0.90 -0.23
CA SER A 13 13.36 -1.21 -1.38
C SER A 13 11.86 -1.23 -1.07
N LYS A 14 11.41 -0.49 -0.05
CA LYS A 14 9.98 -0.37 0.32
C LYS A 14 9.08 0.11 -0.84
N GLU A 15 9.58 1.00 -1.71
CA GLU A 15 8.86 1.46 -2.90
C GLU A 15 8.66 0.31 -3.90
N GLU A 16 9.70 -0.50 -4.11
CA GLU A 16 9.65 -1.69 -4.99
C GLU A 16 8.72 -2.77 -4.40
N LYS A 17 8.78 -3.00 -3.08
CA LYS A 17 7.86 -3.90 -2.39
C LYS A 17 6.40 -3.45 -2.52
N LEU A 18 6.13 -2.15 -2.40
CA LEU A 18 4.80 -1.61 -2.61
C LEU A 18 4.35 -1.84 -4.06
N ALA A 19 5.19 -1.51 -5.05
CA ALA A 19 4.87 -1.69 -6.46
C ALA A 19 4.57 -3.16 -6.80
N ASN A 20 5.42 -4.09 -6.33
CA ASN A 20 5.20 -5.52 -6.51
C ASN A 20 3.90 -5.97 -5.84
N PHE A 21 3.64 -5.53 -4.60
CA PHE A 21 2.41 -5.86 -3.90
C PHE A 21 1.14 -5.36 -4.64
N VAL A 22 1.16 -4.12 -5.12
CA VAL A 22 0.04 -3.53 -5.88
C VAL A 22 -0.22 -4.33 -7.15
N ASN A 23 0.85 -4.69 -7.88
CA ASN A 23 0.75 -5.48 -9.11
C ASN A 23 0.27 -6.92 -8.84
N GLU A 24 0.86 -7.62 -7.87
CA GLU A 24 0.50 -9.01 -7.51
C GLU A 24 -0.95 -9.12 -7.04
N ASN A 25 -1.48 -8.09 -6.36
CA ASN A 25 -2.84 -8.08 -5.85
C ASN A 25 -3.83 -7.39 -6.80
N ASN A 26 -3.41 -6.99 -8.01
CA ASN A 26 -4.23 -6.25 -8.97
C ASN A 26 -4.95 -5.04 -8.34
N ILE A 27 -4.31 -4.34 -7.41
CA ILE A 27 -4.89 -3.18 -6.73
C ILE A 27 -4.94 -2.03 -7.73
N GLN A 28 -6.14 -1.58 -8.09
CA GLN A 28 -6.29 -0.47 -9.00
C GLN A 28 -6.30 0.85 -8.23
N GLN A 29 -5.96 1.96 -8.89
CA GLN A 29 -5.96 3.28 -8.25
C GLN A 29 -7.30 3.63 -7.60
N LYS A 30 -8.42 3.18 -8.18
CA LYS A 30 -9.78 3.39 -7.65
C LYS A 30 -10.02 2.67 -6.31
N ASP A 31 -9.22 1.66 -6.00
CA ASP A 31 -9.33 0.86 -4.79
C ASP A 31 -8.51 1.50 -3.65
N ILE A 32 -7.56 2.38 -3.97
CA ILE A 32 -6.68 3.04 -3.02
C ILE A 32 -7.40 4.24 -2.41
N LEU A 33 -7.56 4.21 -1.09
CA LEU A 33 -8.10 5.33 -0.32
C LEU A 33 -7.01 6.37 -0.03
N ASN A 34 -5.85 5.92 0.42
CA ASN A 34 -4.75 6.82 0.79
C ASN A 34 -3.40 6.09 0.83
N VAL A 35 -2.31 6.84 0.64
CA VAL A 35 -0.92 6.38 0.82
C VAL A 35 -0.19 7.37 1.72
N ILE A 36 0.38 6.90 2.82
CA ILE A 36 1.11 7.71 3.80
C ILE A 36 2.60 7.37 3.73
N TYR A 37 3.44 8.39 3.54
CA TYR A 37 4.90 8.29 3.62
C TYR A 37 5.37 8.83 4.98
N ARG A 38 5.95 7.98 5.82
CA ARG A 38 6.46 8.37 7.14
C ARG A 38 7.95 8.65 7.08
N THR A 39 8.35 9.89 7.37
CA THR A 39 9.72 10.39 7.14
C THR A 39 10.77 9.91 8.15
N LEU A 40 10.39 9.53 9.38
CA LEU A 40 11.35 9.14 10.42
C LEU A 40 11.94 7.73 10.26
N ALA A 41 11.16 6.78 9.74
CA ALA A 41 11.62 5.44 9.38
C ALA A 41 11.65 5.20 7.85
N GLY A 42 11.05 6.13 7.11
CA GLY A 42 10.89 6.05 5.67
C GLY A 42 9.71 5.16 5.24
N ASP A 43 8.94 4.56 6.14
CA ASP A 43 7.95 3.54 5.81
C ASP A 43 6.79 4.08 4.96
N ILE A 44 6.21 3.19 4.14
CA ILE A 44 5.06 3.47 3.30
C ILE A 44 3.86 2.67 3.80
N VAL A 45 2.74 3.35 4.02
CA VAL A 45 1.48 2.71 4.42
C VAL A 45 0.43 2.96 3.35
N ILE A 46 -0.23 1.90 2.89
CA ILE A 46 -1.34 1.98 1.94
C ILE A 46 -2.66 1.56 2.61
N PHE A 47 -3.72 2.32 2.35
CA PHE A 47 -5.09 2.00 2.72
C PHE A 47 -5.89 1.76 1.44
N TYR A 48 -6.54 0.60 1.30
CA TYR A 48 -7.26 0.23 0.08
C TYR A 48 -8.47 -0.67 0.38
N TYR A 49 -9.39 -0.75 -0.59
CA TYR A 49 -10.58 -1.60 -0.53
C TYR A 49 -10.43 -2.85 -1.40
N ILE A 50 -11.00 -3.98 -0.95
CA ILE A 50 -11.23 -5.17 -1.78
C ILE A 50 -12.70 -5.58 -1.71
N GLU A 51 -13.20 -6.29 -2.74
CA GLU A 51 -14.57 -6.81 -2.79
C GLU A 51 -14.81 -8.02 -1.87
#